data_AF-A0AAV6C3E5-F1
#
_entry.id   AF-A0AAV6C3E5-F1
#
_cell.length_a   1.000
_cell.length_b   1.000
_cell.length_c   1.000
_cell.angle_alpha   90.00
_cell.angle_beta   90.00
_cell.angle_gamma   90.00
#
_symmetry.space_group_name_H-M   'P 1'
#
loop_
_entity.id
_entity.type
_entity.pdbx_description
1 polymer ?
#
loop_
_entity_poly.entity_id
_entity_poly.type
_entity_poly.pdbx_seq_one_letter_code
_entity_poly.pdbx_strand_id
1 'polypeptide(L)' 'MYHYDAKTALEELNEDALLPHPVRVRDMMLRTQLGADDALDVNREFQNYLTHFGEAQQIARAILEKLASGVPKRS' A
#
# COMPACT_ATOMS: atom_id res chain seq x y z
N MET A 1 -3.53 -3.80 16.62
CA MET A 1 -4.50 -4.90 16.45
C MET A 1 -4.41 -5.35 15.01
N TYR A 2 -4.34 -6.66 14.75
CA TYR A 2 -3.98 -7.22 13.44
C TYR A 2 -5.06 -6.95 12.38
N HIS A 3 -4.80 -6.03 11.44
CA HIS A 3 -5.68 -5.77 10.29
C HIS A 3 -5.17 -6.56 9.06
N TYR A 4 -5.58 -7.82 8.98
CA TYR A 4 -5.45 -8.69 7.80
C TYR A 4 -6.81 -8.90 7.13
N ASP A 5 -7.70 -7.92 7.21
CA ASP A 5 -9.02 -7.96 6.59
C ASP A 5 -9.07 -7.02 5.38
N ALA A 6 -9.41 -7.57 4.22
CA ALA A 6 -9.41 -6.83 2.96
C ALA A 6 -10.51 -5.76 2.90
N LYS A 7 -11.62 -5.97 3.62
CA LYS A 7 -12.72 -5.01 3.66
C LYS A 7 -12.33 -3.79 4.49
N THR A 8 -11.73 -4.00 5.67
CA THR A 8 -11.19 -2.90 6.47
C THR A 8 -10.09 -2.13 5.73
N ALA A 9 -9.16 -2.83 5.08
CA ALA A 9 -8.11 -2.17 4.29
C ALA A 9 -8.68 -1.34 3.12
N LEU A 10 -9.80 -1.77 2.53
CA LEU A 10 -10.51 -1.02 1.49
C LEU A 10 -11.21 0.23 2.06
N GLU A 11 -11.82 0.13 3.24
CA GLU A 11 -12.41 1.27 3.95
C GLU A 11 -11.34 2.32 4.28
N GLU A 12 -10.20 1.92 4.84
CA GLU A 12 -9.06 2.82 5.14
C GLU A 12 -8.47 3.49 3.88
N LEU A 13 -8.39 2.76 2.76
CA LEU A 13 -7.96 3.34 1.48
C LEU A 13 -8.94 4.41 1.00
N ASN A 14 -10.24 4.20 1.18
CA ASN A 14 -11.25 5.14 0.72
C ASN A 14 -11.37 6.38 1.63
N GLU A 15 -11.21 6.21 2.95
CA GLU A 15 -11.41 7.28 3.93
C GLU A 15 -10.13 8.10 4.17
N ASP A 16 -8.98 7.43 4.33
CA ASP A 16 -7.71 8.06 4.72
C ASP A 16 -6.65 8.03 3.59
N ALA A 17 -7.03 7.56 2.40
CA ALA A 17 -6.12 7.37 1.26
C ALA A 17 -4.91 6.48 1.61
N LEU A 18 -5.06 5.58 2.57
CA LEU A 18 -3.95 4.81 3.12
C LEU A 18 -3.69 3.57 2.25
N LEU A 19 -2.57 3.58 1.53
CA LEU A 19 -2.17 2.44 0.70
C LEU A 19 -1.76 1.25 1.59
N PRO A 20 -2.42 0.08 1.49
CA PRO A 20 -2.07 -1.08 2.33
C PRO A 20 -0.68 -1.63 2.00
N HIS A 21 0.18 -1.86 3.00
CA HIS A 21 1.52 -2.39 2.75
C HIS A 21 1.47 -3.68 1.88
N PRO A 22 2.27 -3.83 0.79
CA PRO A 22 2.15 -4.95 -0.15
C PRO A 22 2.21 -6.34 0.49
N VAL A 23 3.00 -6.51 1.56
CA VAL A 23 3.04 -7.77 2.34
C VAL A 23 1.67 -8.13 2.92
N ARG A 24 0.90 -7.15 3.42
CA ARG A 24 -0.46 -7.39 3.95
C ARG A 24 -1.41 -7.77 2.83
N VAL A 25 -1.32 -7.11 1.67
CA VAL A 25 -2.13 -7.47 0.50
C VAL A 25 -1.83 -8.89 0.03
N ARG A 26 -0.55 -9.28 -0.01
CA ARG A 26 -0.16 -10.66 -0.33
C ARG A 26 -0.73 -11.68 0.66
N ASP A 27 -0.66 -11.39 1.95
CA ASP A 27 -1.22 -12.27 3.00
C ASP A 27 -2.75 -12.39 2.86
N MET A 28 -3.46 -11.29 2.57
CA MET A 28 -4.90 -11.31 2.31
C MET A 28 -5.23 -12.18 1.10
N MET A 29 -4.52 -12.03 -0.01
CA MET A 29 -4.71 -12.88 -1.20
C MET A 29 -4.55 -14.38 -0.89
N LEU A 30 -3.55 -14.74 -0.06
CA LEU A 30 -3.31 -16.14 0.34
C LEU A 30 -4.43 -16.68 1.24
N ARG A 31 -5.04 -15.83 2.07
CA ARG A 31 -6.14 -16.21 2.98
C ARG A 31 -7.49 -16.32 2.29
N THR A 32 -7.72 -15.55 1.22
CA THR A 32 -9.00 -15.52 0.52
C THR A 32 -9.31 -16.81 -0.26
N GLN A 33 -8.30 -17.67 -0.52
CA GLN A 33 -8.47 -18.95 -1.22
C GLN A 33 -9.20 -18.81 -2.57
N LEU A 34 -8.72 -17.88 -3.41
CA LEU A 34 -9.26 -17.65 -4.75
C LEU A 34 -9.15 -18.89 -5.64
N GLY A 35 -10.09 -19.02 -6.59
CA GLY A 35 -9.96 -19.97 -7.70
C GLY A 35 -8.71 -19.69 -8.54
N ALA A 36 -8.24 -20.68 -9.31
CA ALA A 36 -6.97 -20.59 -10.02
C ALA A 36 -6.88 -19.41 -11.00
N ASP A 37 -7.93 -19.17 -11.79
CA ASP A 37 -7.97 -18.08 -12.76
C ASP A 37 -8.02 -16.71 -12.06
N ASP A 38 -8.91 -16.56 -11.06
CA ASP A 38 -9.00 -15.34 -10.25
C ASP A 38 -7.67 -15.05 -9.52
N ALA A 39 -7.00 -16.08 -9.00
CA ALA A 39 -5.70 -15.93 -8.34
C ALA A 39 -4.60 -15.44 -9.30
N LEU A 40 -4.63 -15.86 -10.57
CA LEU A 40 -3.68 -15.39 -11.58
C LEU A 40 -3.92 -13.92 -11.92
N ASP A 41 -5.18 -13.52 -12.10
CA ASP A 41 -5.52 -12.14 -12.43
C ASP A 41 -5.23 -11.18 -11.27
N VAL A 42 -5.65 -11.53 -10.05
CA VAL A 42 -5.32 -10.73 -8.85
C VAL A 42 -3.81 -10.69 -8.62
N ASN A 43 -3.06 -11.74 -8.95
CA ASN A 43 -1.60 -11.70 -8.85
C ASN A 43 -0.97 -10.73 -9.86
N ARG A 44 -1.49 -10.63 -11.09
CA ARG A 44 -1.01 -9.63 -12.07
C ARG A 44 -1.26 -8.21 -11.57
N GLU A 45 -2.46 -7.95 -11.05
CA GLU A 45 -2.79 -6.66 -10.44
C GLU A 45 -1.89 -6.36 -9.24
N PHE A 46 -1.63 -7.34 -8.38
CA PHE A 46 -0.74 -7.20 -7.24
C PHE A 46 0.71 -6.86 -7.63
N GLN A 47 1.24 -7.42 -8.72
CA GLN A 47 2.58 -7.05 -9.19
C GLN A 47 2.65 -5.59 -9.64
N ASN A 48 1.62 -5.12 -10.35
CA ASN A 48 1.52 -3.71 -10.71
C ASN A 48 1.44 -2.82 -9.45
N TYR A 49 0.61 -3.21 -8.48
CA TYR A 49 0.50 -2.52 -7.20
C TYR A 49 1.85 -2.42 -6.46
N LEU A 50 2.59 -3.53 -6.37
CA LEU A 50 3.88 -3.59 -5.70
C LEU A 50 4.90 -2.63 -6.31
N THR A 51 4.97 -2.55 -7.64
CA THR A 51 5.87 -1.63 -8.35
C THR A 51 5.53 -0.17 -8.03
N HIS A 52 4.26 0.23 -8.23
CA HIS A 52 3.84 1.62 -8.02
C HIS A 52 3.92 2.03 -6.54
N PHE A 53 3.67 1.11 -5.61
CA PHE A 53 3.85 1.37 -4.17
C PHE A 53 5.30 1.73 -3.85
N GLY A 54 6.26 0.96 -4.39
CA GLY A 54 7.68 1.23 -4.21
C GLY A 54 8.09 2.59 -4.76
N GLU A 55 7.61 2.93 -5.97
CA GLU A 55 7.87 4.23 -6.62
C GLU A 55 7.29 5.39 -5.80
N ALA A 56 6.02 5.31 -5.40
CA ALA A 56 5.37 6.31 -4.58
C ALA A 56 6.10 6.50 -3.24
N GLN A 57 6.54 5.41 -2.60
CA GLN A 57 7.30 5.46 -1.35
C GLN A 57 8.66 6.16 -1.53
N GLN A 58 9.36 5.93 -2.64
CA GLN A 58 10.61 6.63 -2.95
C GLN A 58 10.40 8.14 -3.13
N ILE A 59 9.36 8.52 -3.89
CA ILE A 59 9.00 9.93 -4.13
C ILE A 59 8.65 10.61 -2.80
N ALA A 60 7.75 10.01 -2.01
CA ALA A 60 7.33 10.53 -0.73
C ALA A 60 8.53 10.70 0.23
N ARG A 61 9.41 9.69 0.31
CA ARG A 61 10.63 9.78 1.13
C ARG A 61 11.50 10.95 0.71
N ALA A 62 11.77 11.12 -0.58
CA ALA A 62 12.60 12.21 -1.08
C ALA A 62 12.00 13.60 -0.77
N ILE A 63 10.67 13.74 -0.82
CA ILE A 63 9.98 14.98 -0.44
C ILE A 63 10.13 15.21 1.07
N LEU A 64 9.84 14.20 1.89
CA LEU A 64 9.89 14.30 3.35
C LEU A 64 11.30 14.56 3.87
N GLU A 65 12.34 13.96 3.27
CA GLU A 65 13.74 14.24 3.59
C GLU A 65 14.08 15.72 3.35
N LYS A 66 13.66 16.29 2.21
CA LYS A 66 13.83 17.72 1.91
C LYS A 66 13.12 18.60 2.94
N LEU A 67 11.85 18.27 3.25
CA LEU A 67 11.06 19.03 4.23
C LEU A 67 11.65 18.96 5.64
N ALA A 68 12.11 17.77 6.07
CA ALA A 68 12.73 17.57 7.37
C ALA A 68 14.08 18.29 7.51
N SER A 69 14.82 18.46 6.42
CA SER A 69 16.07 19.23 6.38
C SER A 69 15.85 20.76 6.36
N GLY A 70 14.64 21.21 6.04
CA GLY A 70 14.28 22.62 6.04
C GLY A 70 14.06 23.13 7.47
N VAL A 71 14.97 23.95 7.99
CA VAL A 71 14.78 24.65 9.27
C VAL A 71 13.50 25.48 9.17
N PRO A 72 12.50 25.30 10.07
CA PRO A 72 11.31 26.13 10.09
C PRO A 72 11.74 27.58 10.29
N LYS A 73 11.40 28.47 9.36
CA LYS A 73 11.57 29.91 9.57
C LYS A 73 10.58 30.30 10.67
N ARG A 74 11.04 30.33 11.93
CA ARG A 74 10.30 30.93 13.04
C ARG A 74 9.92 32.35 12.59
N SER A 75 8.63 32.54 12.34
CA SER A 75 8.03 33.86 12.18
C SER A 75 7.69 34.39 13.57
#